data_AF-A0A5E4JUH4-F1
#
_entry.id   AF-A0A5E4JUH4-F1
#
_cell.length_a   1.000
_cell.length_b   1.000
_cell.length_c   1.000
_cell.angle_alpha   90.00
_cell.angle_beta   90.00
_cell.angle_gamma   90.00
#
_symmetry.space_group_name_H-M   'P 1'
#
loop_
_entity.id
_entity.type
_entity.pdbx_description
1 polymer ?
#
loop_
_entity_poly.entity_id
_entity_poly.type
_entity_poly.pdbx_seq_one_letter_code
_entity_poly.pdbx_strand_id
1 'polypeptide(L)'
;MEMPLPEILDRMSILKLKIERIGEPHLKLEMSEYEKALEEFESKGVKIDPAWIKTLHEINGKIWDLESDVRRGKENELGLEEVGRRAIAIRELNKKRISVKNQVVEETGLGFRDVKMNHASE
;
A
#
# COMPACT_ATOMS: atom_id res chain seq x y z
N MET A 1 -17.59 -6.32 9.35
CA MET A 1 -16.20 -6.53 9.82
C MET A 1 -15.51 -5.19 9.68
N GLU A 2 -15.13 -4.59 10.80
CA GLU A 2 -14.36 -3.35 10.82
C GLU A 2 -13.02 -3.62 10.11
N MET A 3 -12.55 -2.69 9.28
CA MET A 3 -11.34 -2.91 8.48
C MET A 3 -10.10 -2.94 9.41
N PRO A 4 -9.18 -3.90 9.25
CA PRO A 4 -7.97 -3.93 10.07
C PRO A 4 -7.12 -2.67 9.90
N LEU A 5 -6.52 -2.18 10.99
CA LEU A 5 -5.58 -1.05 11.00
C LEU A 5 -4.51 -1.12 9.87
N PRO A 6 -3.79 -2.23 9.64
CA PRO A 6 -2.80 -2.30 8.55
C PRO A 6 -3.41 -2.08 7.15
N GLU A 7 -4.68 -2.43 6.93
CA GLU A 7 -5.37 -2.18 5.65
C GLU A 7 -5.78 -0.71 5.52
N ILE A 8 -6.20 -0.08 6.62
CA ILE A 8 -6.53 1.34 6.66
C ILE A 8 -5.30 2.18 6.30
N LEU A 9 -4.16 1.96 6.97
CA LEU A 9 -2.93 2.71 6.74
C LEU A 9 -2.44 2.56 5.28
N ASP A 10 -2.56 1.36 4.73
CA ASP A 10 -2.17 1.03 3.37
C ASP A 10 -3.07 1.72 2.33
N ARG A 11 -4.39 1.66 2.50
CA ARG A 11 -5.34 2.38 1.64
C ARG A 11 -5.17 3.89 1.72
N MET A 12 -4.96 4.45 2.91
CA MET A 12 -4.63 5.87 3.07
C MET A 12 -3.37 6.25 2.31
N SER A 13 -2.32 5.43 2.37
CA SER A 13 -1.09 5.73 1.67
C SER A 13 -1.28 5.76 0.14
N ILE A 14 -2.14 4.89 -0.41
CA ILE A 14 -2.51 4.90 -1.83
C ILE A 14 -3.37 6.12 -2.14
N LEU A 15 -4.33 6.45 -1.27
CA LEU A 15 -5.23 7.58 -1.47
C LEU A 15 -4.46 8.90 -1.44
N LYS A 16 -3.49 9.04 -0.52
CA LYS A 16 -2.57 10.17 -0.46
C LYS A 16 -1.80 10.32 -1.78
N LEU A 17 -1.27 9.21 -2.31
CA LEU A 17 -0.59 9.20 -3.61
C LEU A 17 -1.52 9.64 -4.75
N LYS A 18 -2.77 9.19 -4.75
CA LYS A 18 -3.77 9.61 -5.75
C LYS A 18 -4.11 11.10 -5.63
N ILE A 19 -4.26 11.63 -4.41
CA ILE A 19 -4.49 13.06 -4.19
C ILE A 19 -3.31 13.87 -4.73
N GLU A 20 -2.07 13.44 -4.48
CA GLU A 20 -0.86 14.13 -4.95
C GLU A 20 -0.71 14.10 -6.48
N ARG A 21 -1.10 13.00 -7.13
CA ARG A 21 -0.84 12.79 -8.58
C ARG A 21 -2.03 13.10 -9.49
N ILE A 22 -3.25 12.95 -9.01
CA ILE A 22 -4.50 13.13 -9.78
C ILE A 22 -5.25 14.39 -9.30
N GLY A 23 -5.33 14.61 -7.99
CA GLY A 23 -5.88 15.85 -7.43
C GLY A 23 -7.40 15.97 -7.44
N GLU A 24 -8.15 14.87 -7.52
CA GLU A 24 -9.61 14.93 -7.56
C GLU A 24 -10.26 15.26 -6.18
N PRO A 25 -11.29 16.12 -6.13
CA PRO A 25 -11.92 16.52 -4.87
C PRO A 25 -12.51 15.37 -4.05
N HIS A 26 -13.09 14.37 -4.72
CA HIS A 26 -13.74 13.24 -4.04
C HIS A 26 -12.74 12.40 -3.22
N LEU A 27 -11.46 12.39 -3.60
CA LEU A 27 -10.40 11.66 -2.89
C LEU A 27 -10.11 12.26 -1.52
N LYS A 28 -10.29 13.59 -1.36
CA LYS A 28 -10.12 14.26 -0.06
C LYS A 28 -11.25 13.89 0.91
N LEU A 29 -12.47 13.71 0.40
CA LEU A 29 -13.60 13.24 1.20
C LEU A 29 -13.34 11.81 1.69
N GLU A 30 -12.90 10.92 0.81
CA GLU A 30 -12.51 9.55 1.20
C GLU A 30 -11.37 9.56 2.23
N MET A 31 -10.39 10.47 2.10
CA MET A 31 -9.28 10.57 3.06
C MET A 31 -9.78 10.92 4.47
N SER A 32 -10.74 11.85 4.57
CA SER A 32 -11.31 12.24 5.86
C SER A 32 -12.03 11.09 6.58
N GLU A 33 -12.57 10.12 5.85
CA GLU A 33 -13.20 8.94 6.47
C GLU A 33 -12.15 8.00 7.06
N TYR A 34 -11.00 7.83 6.41
CA TYR A 34 -9.90 7.05 6.97
C TYR A 34 -9.21 7.77 8.13
N GLU A 35 -9.09 9.10 8.09
CA GLU A 35 -8.56 9.90 9.21
C GLU A 35 -9.41 9.71 10.47
N LYS A 36 -10.74 9.78 10.37
CA LYS A 36 -11.66 9.46 11.48
C LYS A 36 -11.46 8.04 12.00
N ALA A 37 -11.29 7.07 11.11
CA ALA A 37 -11.03 5.69 11.52
C ALA A 37 -9.72 5.57 12.31
N LEU A 38 -8.66 6.32 11.97
CA LEU A 38 -7.44 6.38 12.79
C LEU A 38 -7.68 7.01 14.16
N GLU A 39 -8.38 8.13 14.20
CA GLU A 39 -8.70 8.83 15.46
C GLU A 39 -9.43 7.89 16.43
N GLU A 40 -10.31 7.02 15.92
CA GLU A 40 -10.96 5.99 16.74
C GLU A 40 -9.96 4.99 17.35
N PHE A 41 -8.95 4.55 16.61
CA PHE A 41 -7.89 3.69 17.15
C PHE A 41 -7.03 4.43 18.19
N GLU A 42 -6.62 5.67 17.91
CA GLU A 42 -5.84 6.49 18.83
C GLU A 42 -6.61 6.78 20.13
N SER A 43 -7.92 7.05 20.04
CA SER A 43 -8.79 7.24 21.21
C SER A 43 -8.91 6.00 22.09
N LYS A 44 -8.74 4.80 21.49
CA LYS A 44 -8.68 3.51 22.19
C LYS A 44 -7.27 3.20 22.75
N GLY A 45 -6.32 4.14 22.63
CA GLY A 45 -4.97 4.04 23.16
C GLY A 45 -3.96 3.35 22.24
N VAL A 46 -4.33 3.09 20.98
CA VAL A 46 -3.43 2.51 19.99
C VAL A 46 -2.42 3.57 19.54
N LYS A 47 -1.13 3.26 19.64
CA LYS A 47 -0.07 4.14 19.13
C LYS A 47 0.14 3.85 17.65
N ILE A 48 -0.07 4.86 16.82
CA ILE A 48 0.14 4.77 15.38
C ILE A 48 1.48 5.43 15.05
N ASP A 49 2.44 4.67 14.51
CA ASP A 49 3.71 5.23 14.07
C ASP A 49 3.53 5.90 12.68
N PRO A 50 3.80 7.21 12.55
CA PRO A 50 3.75 7.91 11.26
C PRO A 50 4.70 7.29 10.21
N ALA A 51 5.76 6.60 10.64
CA ALA A 51 6.69 5.90 9.75
C ALA A 51 5.99 4.81 8.93
N TRP A 52 4.97 4.13 9.47
CA TRP A 52 4.25 3.07 8.74
C TRP A 52 3.56 3.63 7.49
N ILE A 53 2.79 4.72 7.63
CA ILE A 53 2.11 5.36 6.50
C ILE A 53 3.13 5.90 5.50
N LYS A 54 4.21 6.52 6.00
CA LYS A 54 5.28 7.05 5.15
C LYS A 54 5.92 5.94 4.30
N THR A 55 6.31 4.82 4.91
CA THR A 55 6.94 3.71 4.19
C THR A 55 5.96 3.05 3.21
N LEU A 56 4.68 2.87 3.59
CA LEU A 56 3.66 2.37 2.68
C LEU A 56 3.47 3.29 1.47
N HIS A 57 3.44 4.61 1.70
CA HIS A 57 3.34 5.62 0.64
C HIS A 57 4.53 5.56 -0.32
N GLU A 58 5.75 5.48 0.21
CA GLU A 58 6.98 5.33 -0.61
C GLU A 58 6.97 4.05 -1.46
N ILE A 59 6.54 2.92 -0.88
CA ILE A 59 6.46 1.64 -1.61
C ILE A 59 5.38 1.71 -2.69
N ASN A 60 4.19 2.21 -2.35
CA ASN A 60 3.09 2.37 -3.30
C ASN A 60 3.44 3.35 -4.42
N GLY A 61 4.21 4.41 -4.12
CA GLY A 61 4.78 5.32 -5.13
C GLY A 61 5.70 4.61 -6.11
N LYS A 62 6.62 3.78 -5.63
CA LYS A 62 7.52 3.00 -6.50
C LYS A 62 6.77 1.99 -7.38
N ILE A 63 5.77 1.31 -6.83
CA ILE A 63 4.91 0.40 -7.59
C ILE A 63 4.17 1.19 -8.69
N TRP A 64 3.60 2.34 -8.33
CA TRP A 64 2.98 3.23 -9.29
C TRP A 64 3.96 3.61 -10.40
N ASP A 65 5.17 4.06 -10.09
CA ASP A 65 6.12 4.47 -11.13
C ASP A 65 6.49 3.31 -12.08
N LEU A 66 6.66 2.09 -11.57
CA LEU A 66 6.95 0.92 -12.42
C LEU A 66 5.80 0.57 -13.37
N GLU A 67 4.56 0.76 -12.92
CA GLU A 67 3.34 0.51 -13.67
C GLU A 67 2.94 1.68 -14.60
N SER A 68 3.65 2.81 -14.57
CA SER A 68 3.19 4.02 -15.26
C SER A 68 3.07 3.85 -16.77
N ASP A 69 4.00 3.15 -17.40
CA ASP A 69 3.99 2.95 -18.86
C ASP A 69 2.92 1.95 -19.27
N VAL A 70 2.71 0.90 -18.47
CA VAL A 70 1.61 -0.06 -18.66
C VAL A 70 0.27 0.66 -18.53
N ARG A 71 0.11 1.55 -17.55
CA ARG A 71 -1.12 2.36 -17.40
C ARG A 71 -1.36 3.35 -18.54
N ARG A 72 -0.34 3.67 -19.34
CA ARG A 72 -0.45 4.55 -20.52
C ARG A 72 -0.71 3.77 -21.82
N GLY A 73 -0.94 2.46 -21.75
CA GLY A 73 -1.17 1.63 -22.94
C GLY A 73 0.10 1.36 -23.76
N LYS A 74 1.28 1.56 -23.16
CA LYS A 74 2.57 1.38 -23.83
C LYS A 74 3.12 -0.03 -23.67
N GLU A 75 2.32 -1.01 -23.22
CA GLU A 75 2.78 -2.39 -23.06
C GLU A 75 3.32 -3.01 -24.35
N ASN A 76 2.78 -2.62 -25.51
CA ASN A 76 3.25 -3.08 -26.82
C ASN A 76 4.58 -2.43 -27.26
N GLU A 77 4.96 -1.32 -26.62
CA GLU A 77 6.25 -0.64 -26.79
C GLU A 77 7.32 -1.20 -25.83
N LEU A 78 6.90 -1.90 -24.77
CA LEU A 78 7.78 -2.53 -23.80
C LEU A 78 8.18 -3.93 -24.29
N GLY A 79 9.47 -4.16 -24.48
CA GLY A 79 9.97 -5.52 -24.72
C GLY A 79 9.65 -6.46 -23.55
N LEU A 80 9.44 -7.75 -23.84
CA LEU A 80 9.12 -8.78 -22.82
C LEU A 80 10.13 -8.83 -21.67
N GLU A 81 11.41 -8.57 -21.94
CA GLU A 81 12.46 -8.49 -20.92
C GLU A 81 12.19 -7.38 -19.90
N GLU A 82 11.76 -6.21 -20.37
CA GLU A 82 11.46 -5.07 -19.51
C GLU A 82 10.18 -5.29 -18.70
N VAL A 83 9.16 -5.90 -19.32
CA VAL A 83 7.97 -6.35 -18.62
C VAL A 83 8.33 -7.34 -17.50
N GLY A 84 9.19 -8.32 -17.79
CA GLY A 84 9.69 -9.29 -16.81
C GLY A 84 10.44 -8.63 -15.65
N ARG A 85 11.36 -7.68 -15.94
CA ARG A 85 12.09 -6.91 -14.92
C ARG A 85 11.13 -6.15 -13.99
N ARG A 86 10.15 -5.44 -14.56
CA ARG A 86 9.16 -4.68 -13.78
C ARG A 86 8.29 -5.59 -12.93
N ALA A 87 7.83 -6.71 -13.48
CA ALA A 87 7.02 -7.69 -12.73
C ALA A 87 7.78 -8.22 -11.50
N ILE A 88 9.06 -8.55 -11.65
CA ILE A 88 9.91 -8.98 -10.53
C ILE A 88 10.08 -7.85 -9.50
N ALA A 89 10.35 -6.62 -9.94
CA ALA A 89 10.50 -5.48 -9.05
C ALA A 89 9.21 -5.19 -8.25
N ILE A 90 8.05 -5.21 -8.91
CA ILE A 90 6.74 -5.04 -8.29
C ILE A 90 6.47 -6.17 -7.27
N ARG A 91 6.85 -7.42 -7.58
CA ARG A 91 6.73 -8.54 -6.64
C ARG A 91 7.55 -8.31 -5.37
N GLU A 92 8.79 -7.85 -5.50
CA GLU A 92 9.65 -7.57 -4.34
C GLU A 92 9.14 -6.37 -3.52
N LEU A 93 8.62 -5.33 -4.17
CA LEU A 93 7.97 -4.21 -3.48
C LEU A 93 6.71 -4.64 -2.74
N ASN A 94 5.90 -5.53 -3.32
CA ASN A 94 4.72 -6.07 -2.65
C ASN A 94 5.07 -6.90 -1.41
N LYS A 95 6.17 -7.67 -1.44
CA LYS A 95 6.67 -8.36 -0.23
C LYS A 95 7.03 -7.36 0.87
N LYS A 96 7.72 -6.26 0.52
CA LYS A 96 8.05 -5.20 1.49
C LYS A 96 6.80 -4.53 2.04
N ARG A 97 5.81 -4.24 1.20
CA ARG A 97 4.50 -3.70 1.62
C ARG A 97 3.81 -4.61 2.64
N ILE A 98 3.79 -5.92 2.39
CA ILE A 98 3.25 -6.91 3.33
C ILE A 98 4.05 -6.94 4.63
N SER A 99 5.38 -6.86 4.56
CA SER A 99 6.23 -6.81 5.76
C SER A 99 5.89 -5.63 6.66
N VAL A 100 5.65 -4.44 6.11
CA VAL A 100 5.24 -3.26 6.89
C VAL A 100 3.87 -3.47 7.52
N LYS A 101 2.92 -4.06 6.79
CA LYS A 101 1.58 -4.38 7.32
C LYS A 101 1.67 -5.40 8.47
N ASN A 102 2.53 -6.40 8.35
CA ASN A 102 2.77 -7.37 9.41
C ASN A 102 3.43 -6.72 10.63
N GLN A 103 4.36 -5.77 10.43
CA GLN A 103 4.94 -5.00 11.52
C GLN A 103 3.88 -4.21 12.30
N VAL A 104 2.92 -3.57 11.61
CA VAL A 104 1.78 -2.91 12.28
C VAL A 104 1.01 -3.90 13.15
N VAL A 105 0.70 -5.09 12.63
CA VAL A 105 -0.01 -6.14 13.39
C VAL A 105 0.81 -6.58 14.61
N GLU A 106 2.13 -6.70 14.48
CA GLU A 106 3.02 -7.11 15.55
C GLU A 106 3.10 -6.08 16.69
N GLU A 107 3.18 -4.80 16.34
CA GLU A 107 3.33 -3.72 17.32
C GLU A 107 2.00 -3.33 17.98
N THR A 108 0.87 -3.54 17.30
CA THR A 108 -0.46 -3.13 17.79
C THR A 108 -1.33 -4.29 18.26
N GLY A 109 -1.04 -5.52 17.83
CA GLY A 109 -1.91 -6.67 18.02
C GLY A 109 -3.21 -6.62 17.18
N LEU A 110 -3.35 -5.65 16.26
CA LEU A 110 -4.58 -5.43 15.51
C LEU A 110 -4.48 -5.95 14.07
N GLY A 111 -5.30 -6.93 13.75
CA GLY A 111 -5.38 -7.55 12.43
C GLY A 111 -4.79 -8.96 12.38
N PHE A 112 -4.42 -9.41 11.19
CA PHE A 112 -3.87 -10.74 10.96
C PHE A 112 -2.58 -10.63 10.16
N ARG A 113 -1.55 -11.39 10.56
CA ARG A 113 -0.32 -11.51 9.78
C ARG A 113 -0.63 -12.21 8.46
N ASP A 114 -0.17 -11.62 7.35
CA ASP A 114 -0.16 -12.27 6.05
C ASP A 114 1.16 -13.03 5.89
N VAL A 115 1.09 -14.35 5.95
CA VAL A 115 2.23 -15.25 5.71
C VAL A 115 2.08 -15.81 4.30
N LYS A 116 2.77 -15.20 3.34
CA LYS A 116 2.83 -15.76 1.98
C LYS A 116 3.75 -16.97 1.95
N MET A 117 3.18 -18.17 1.80
CA MET A 117 3.93 -19.35 1.42
C MET A 117 4.39 -19.18 -0.04
N ASN A 118 5.68 -19.40 -0.29
CA ASN A 118 6.18 -19.46 -1.67
C ASN A 118 5.61 -20.73 -2.32
N HIS A 119 4.53 -20.59 -3.08
CA HIS A 119 4.14 -21.59 -4.08
C HIS A 119 5.12 -21.46 -5.25
N ALA A 120 6.36 -21.91 -5.06
CA ALA A 120 7.11 -22.43 -6.20
C ALA A 120 6.45 -23.78 -6.49
N SER A 121 5.62 -23.85 -7.53
CA SER A 121 5.24 -25.14 -8.08
C SER A 121 6.54 -25.81 -8.54
N GLU A 122 6.95 -26.86 -7.84
CA GLU A 122 7.93 -27.83 -8.34
C GLU A 122 7.37 -28.58 -9.55
#